data_AF-A0A817PNG5-F1
#
_entry.id   AF-A0A817PNG5-F1
#
_cell.length_a   1.000
_cell.length_b   1.000
_cell.length_c   1.000
_cell.angle_alpha   90.00
_cell.angle_beta   90.00
_cell.angle_gamma   90.00
#
_symmetry.space_group_name_H-M   'P 1'
#
loop_
_entity.id
_entity.type
_entity.pdbx_description
1 polymer ?
#
loop_
_entity_poly.entity_id
_entity_poly.type
_entity_poly.pdbx_seq_one_letter_code
_entity_poly.pdbx_strand_id
1 'polypeptide(L)'
;MGLEYTPINNVQLIATKYIQTKFLCSAACNQESSCRIFDYDLISKRCRLFEGDSTTGSINLSSSPTSIVGVVSISSSIYSSINNQLCQACKGNRYEVCSAETNLCQYPVHTYWNGSLCALQLFENGTCE
;
A
#
# COMPACT_ATOMS: atom_id res chain seq x y z
N MET A 1 19.37 -0.33 -16.48
CA MET A 1 19.29 -0.76 -15.07
C MET A 1 17.84 -0.74 -14.65
N GLY A 2 17.40 -1.68 -13.81
CA GLY A 2 16.04 -1.71 -13.29
C GLY A 2 15.90 -0.86 -12.04
N LEU A 3 14.69 -0.84 -11.48
CA LEU A 3 14.36 -0.09 -10.27
C LEU A 3 13.84 -1.02 -9.18
N GLU A 4 14.16 -0.71 -7.94
CA GLU A 4 13.61 -1.38 -6.75
C GLU A 4 13.22 -0.35 -5.69
N TYR A 5 12.20 -0.69 -4.91
CA TYR A 5 11.83 0.09 -3.75
C TYR A 5 12.66 -0.35 -2.54
N THR A 6 13.26 0.61 -1.84
CA THR A 6 13.98 0.39 -0.59
C THR A 6 13.22 1.11 0.52
N PRO A 7 12.51 0.38 1.39
CA PRO A 7 11.84 1.00 2.53
C PRO A 7 12.86 1.49 3.56
N ILE A 8 12.48 2.48 4.37
CA ILE A 8 13.32 2.99 5.47
C ILE A 8 13.56 1.90 6.53
N ASN A 9 12.58 1.02 6.75
CA ASN A 9 12.70 -0.10 7.66
C ASN A 9 11.96 -1.34 7.11
N ASN A 10 11.95 -2.44 7.87
CA ASN A 10 11.34 -3.69 7.40
C ASN A 10 9.82 -3.74 7.63
N VAL A 11 9.23 -2.75 8.30
CA VAL A 11 7.79 -2.73 8.63
C VAL A 11 6.94 -2.56 7.38
N GLN A 12 7.45 -1.85 6.37
CA GLN A 12 6.70 -1.60 5.14
C GLN A 12 6.56 -2.83 4.24
N LEU A 13 7.36 -3.91 4.42
CA LEU A 13 7.23 -5.10 3.59
C LEU A 13 6.02 -5.93 4.03
N ILE A 14 4.95 -5.89 3.25
CA ILE A 14 3.74 -6.68 3.49
C ILE A 14 4.00 -8.15 3.15
N ALA A 15 4.51 -8.40 1.94
CA ALA A 15 4.71 -9.76 1.45
C ALA A 15 5.73 -9.82 0.32
N THR A 16 6.44 -10.96 0.23
CA THR A 16 7.16 -11.36 -0.98
C THR A 16 6.47 -12.56 -1.60
N LYS A 17 6.03 -12.43 -2.84
CA LYS A 17 5.31 -13.45 -3.62
C LYS A 17 6.10 -13.77 -4.90
N TYR A 18 5.92 -14.96 -5.47
CA TYR A 18 6.47 -15.31 -6.79
C TYR A 18 5.33 -15.39 -7.80
N ILE A 19 5.22 -14.38 -8.65
CA ILE A 19 4.06 -14.13 -9.51
C ILE A 19 4.50 -14.04 -10.98
N GLN A 20 3.75 -14.67 -11.88
CA GLN A 20 4.20 -14.84 -13.27
C GLN A 20 4.34 -13.55 -14.09
N THR A 21 3.56 -12.53 -13.75
CA THR A 21 3.52 -11.28 -14.51
C THR A 21 3.45 -10.06 -13.59
N LYS A 22 3.97 -8.94 -14.09
CA LYS A 22 3.85 -7.63 -13.43
C LYS A 22 2.39 -7.23 -13.18
N PHE A 23 1.49 -7.62 -14.09
CA PHE A 23 0.07 -7.31 -13.98
C PHE A 23 -0.55 -8.02 -12.77
N LEU A 24 -0.23 -9.30 -12.59
CA LEU A 24 -0.68 -10.05 -11.42
C LEU A 24 -0.03 -9.54 -10.12
N CYS A 25 1.21 -9.07 -10.15
CA CYS A 25 1.84 -8.43 -8.99
C CYS A 25 1.13 -7.12 -8.62
N SER A 26 0.79 -6.30 -9.62
CA SER A 26 -0.03 -5.09 -9.42
C SER A 26 -1.44 -5.42 -8.91
N ALA A 27 -2.08 -6.47 -9.43
CA ALA A 27 -3.38 -6.93 -8.96
C ALA A 27 -3.30 -7.41 -7.50
N ALA A 28 -2.24 -8.14 -7.13
CA ALA A 28 -2.01 -8.54 -5.75
C ALA A 28 -1.85 -7.32 -4.83
N CYS A 29 -1.11 -6.29 -5.25
CA CYS A 29 -1.05 -5.03 -4.50
C CYS A 29 -2.40 -4.32 -4.42
N ASN A 30 -3.26 -4.43 -5.44
CA ASN A 30 -4.60 -3.82 -5.38
C ASN A 30 -5.56 -4.56 -4.45
N GLN A 31 -5.32 -5.85 -4.19
CA GLN A 31 -6.12 -6.66 -3.26
C GLN A 31 -5.71 -6.45 -1.80
N GLU A 32 -4.46 -6.07 -1.54
CA GLU A 32 -3.99 -5.72 -0.19
C GLU A 32 -4.32 -4.24 0.10
N SER A 33 -5.24 -4.00 1.05
CA SER A 33 -5.72 -2.64 1.38
C SER A 33 -4.63 -1.69 1.86
N SER A 34 -3.54 -2.19 2.45
CA SER A 34 -2.37 -1.40 2.86
C SER A 34 -1.31 -1.25 1.76
N CYS A 35 -1.35 -2.04 0.68
CA CYS A 35 -0.31 -1.96 -0.34
C CYS A 35 -0.43 -0.68 -1.17
N ARG A 36 0.70 0.02 -1.30
CA ARG A 36 0.83 1.31 -1.98
C ARG A 36 1.98 1.30 -2.99
N ILE A 37 2.98 0.46 -2.78
CA ILE A 37 4.08 0.24 -3.72
C ILE A 37 4.25 -1.26 -3.95
N PHE A 38 4.58 -1.65 -5.17
CA PHE A 38 5.12 -2.98 -5.44
C PHE A 38 6.40 -2.86 -6.27
N ASP A 39 7.31 -3.80 -6.10
CA ASP A 39 8.36 -4.03 -7.08
C ASP A 39 8.29 -5.45 -7.62
N TYR A 40 8.62 -5.58 -8.90
CA TYR A 40 8.49 -6.81 -9.64
C TYR A 40 9.70 -7.03 -10.53
N ASP A 41 10.31 -8.21 -10.42
CA ASP A 41 11.39 -8.63 -11.29
C ASP A 41 10.92 -9.63 -12.36
N LEU A 42 11.15 -9.30 -13.64
CA LEU A 42 10.61 -10.12 -14.74
C LEU A 42 11.29 -11.49 -14.85
N ILE A 43 12.54 -11.66 -14.43
CA ILE A 43 13.30 -12.91 -14.57
C ILE A 43 12.98 -13.85 -13.41
N SER A 44 13.23 -13.41 -12.18
CA SER A 44 13.01 -14.21 -10.96
C SER A 44 11.54 -14.39 -10.60
N LYS A 45 10.64 -13.61 -11.22
CA LYS A 45 9.20 -13.55 -10.88
C LYS A 45 8.92 -13.06 -9.46
N ARG A 46 9.91 -12.48 -8.79
CA ARG A 46 9.78 -11.93 -7.44
C ARG A 46 8.88 -10.68 -7.48
N CYS A 47 7.85 -10.67 -6.64
CA CYS A 47 6.93 -9.57 -6.41
C CYS A 47 6.97 -9.19 -4.94
N ARG A 48 7.45 -8.00 -4.60
CA ARG A 48 7.38 -7.46 -3.23
C ARG A 48 6.26 -6.45 -3.15
N LEU A 49 5.43 -6.57 -2.12
CA LEU A 49 4.31 -5.69 -1.84
C LEU A 49 4.65 -4.86 -0.60
N PHE A 50 4.45 -3.55 -0.68
CA PHE A 50 4.81 -2.63 0.38
C PHE A 50 3.68 -1.71 0.80
N GLU A 51 3.54 -1.55 2.10
CA GLU A 51 2.84 -0.45 2.76
C GLU A 51 3.79 0.75 2.75
N GLY A 52 3.92 1.41 1.59
CA GLY A 52 4.89 2.49 1.44
C GLY A 52 4.54 3.54 0.41
N ASP A 53 5.06 4.74 0.58
CA ASP A 53 5.05 5.84 -0.37
C ASP A 53 6.42 6.54 -0.39
N SER A 54 6.50 7.71 -1.04
CA SER A 54 7.73 8.51 -1.12
C SER A 54 8.25 9.03 0.22
N THR A 55 7.47 8.94 1.30
CA THR A 55 7.89 9.34 2.65
C THR A 55 8.50 8.18 3.42
N THR A 56 8.12 6.93 3.10
CA THR A 56 8.52 5.73 3.84
C THR A 56 9.68 4.94 3.20
N GLY A 57 10.27 5.47 2.13
CA GLY A 57 11.34 4.81 1.39
C GLY A 57 11.67 5.53 0.08
N SER A 58 12.57 4.92 -0.68
CA SER A 58 13.11 5.49 -1.93
C SER A 58 13.11 4.46 -3.05
N ILE A 59 12.92 4.94 -4.28
CA ILE A 59 13.10 4.14 -5.49
C ILE A 59 14.54 4.28 -5.94
N ASN A 60 15.28 3.16 -5.90
CA ASN A 60 16.71 3.11 -6.18
C ASN A 60 17.00 2.25 -7.42
N LEU A 61 18.22 2.38 -7.95
CA LEU A 61 18.72 1.50 -8.99
C LEU A 61 18.84 0.07 -8.45
N SER A 62 18.28 -0.90 -9.18
CA SER A 62 18.40 -2.31 -8.87
C SER A 62 19.62 -2.92 -9.57
N SER A 63 20.19 -3.94 -8.93
CA SER A 63 21.16 -4.85 -9.56
C SER A 63 20.52 -5.69 -10.66
N SER A 64 19.20 -5.91 -10.60
CA SER A 64 18.45 -6.53 -11.68
C SER A 64 18.08 -5.49 -12.74
N PRO A 65 18.48 -5.68 -14.02
CA PRO A 65 18.03 -4.81 -15.11
C PRO A 65 16.54 -4.99 -15.43
N THR A 66 15.91 -6.05 -14.90
CA THR A 66 14.52 -6.41 -15.17
C THR A 66 13.57 -6.13 -14.03
N SER A 67 14.03 -5.44 -12.98
CA SER A 67 13.15 -4.99 -11.91
C SER A 67 12.44 -3.69 -12.26
N ILE A 68 11.17 -3.60 -11.90
CA ILE A 68 10.34 -2.41 -12.04
C ILE A 68 9.63 -2.11 -10.72
N VAL A 69 9.34 -0.83 -10.49
CA VAL A 69 8.51 -0.37 -9.36
C VAL A 69 7.20 0.19 -9.91
N GLY A 70 6.10 -0.20 -9.29
CA GLY A 70 4.80 0.40 -9.50
C GLY A 70 4.26 1.02 -8.22
N VAL A 71 3.58 2.16 -8.36
CA VAL A 71 2.94 2.88 -7.26
C VAL A 71 1.44 2.85 -7.49
N VAL A 72 0.67 2.55 -6.44
CA VAL A 72 -0.77 2.73 -6.47
C VAL A 72 -1.10 4.13 -6.00
N SER A 73 -1.55 4.97 -6.93
CA SER A 73 -2.02 6.31 -6.61
C SER A 73 -3.29 6.25 -5.76
N ILE A 74 -3.30 7.08 -4.72
CA ILE A 74 -4.48 7.34 -3.91
C ILE A 74 -5.07 8.68 -4.35
N SER A 75 -6.39 8.75 -4.50
CA SER A 75 -7.10 10.01 -4.75
C SER A 75 -7.94 10.39 -3.54
N SER A 76 -7.82 11.65 -3.09
CA SER A 76 -8.60 12.22 -1.99
C SER A 76 -10.11 12.17 -2.23
N SER A 77 -10.53 12.23 -3.50
CA SER A 77 -11.95 12.13 -3.90
C SER A 77 -12.63 10.81 -3.47
N ILE A 78 -11.84 9.77 -3.20
CA ILE A 78 -12.36 8.44 -2.82
C ILE A 78 -12.49 8.30 -1.30
N TYR A 79 -11.69 9.02 -0.52
CA TYR A 79 -11.63 8.88 0.95
C TYR A 79 -12.71 9.66 1.69
N SER A 80 -12.98 10.91 1.32
CA SER A 80 -13.81 11.79 2.17
C SER A 80 -15.29 11.41 2.23
N SER A 81 -15.77 10.60 1.28
CA SER A 81 -17.20 10.30 1.16
C SER A 81 -17.66 9.04 1.91
N ILE A 82 -16.76 8.16 2.33
CA ILE A 82 -17.11 6.83 2.88
C ILE A 82 -16.68 6.68 4.35
N ASN A 83 -15.71 7.46 4.83
CA ASN A 83 -15.35 7.46 6.24
C ASN A 83 -16.55 7.74 7.16
N ASN A 84 -16.61 7.03 8.29
CA ASN A 84 -17.71 7.06 9.26
C ASN A 84 -19.09 6.66 8.69
N GLN A 85 -19.15 6.11 7.47
CA GLN A 85 -20.35 5.44 6.96
C GLN A 85 -20.43 4.01 7.53
N LEU A 86 -21.60 3.38 7.42
CA LEU A 86 -21.77 1.97 7.78
C LEU A 86 -20.88 1.07 6.92
N CYS A 87 -20.40 -0.04 7.46
CA CYS A 87 -19.49 -0.98 6.79
C CYS A 87 -19.95 -1.48 5.40
N GLN A 88 -21.23 -1.38 5.07
CA GLN A 88 -21.73 -1.66 3.72
C GLN A 88 -21.14 -0.71 2.66
N ALA A 89 -20.82 0.53 3.03
CA ALA A 89 -20.32 1.58 2.14
C ALA A 89 -18.85 1.39 1.75
N CYS A 90 -18.02 0.85 2.65
CA CYS A 90 -16.61 0.51 2.36
C CYS A 90 -16.40 -0.95 1.94
N LYS A 91 -17.48 -1.72 1.71
CA LYS A 91 -17.34 -3.11 1.23
C LYS A 91 -16.70 -3.13 -0.17
N GLY A 92 -15.49 -3.70 -0.26
CA GLY A 92 -14.71 -3.72 -1.50
C GLY A 92 -13.94 -2.42 -1.78
N ASN A 93 -13.99 -1.46 -0.86
CA ASN A 93 -13.12 -0.30 -0.90
C ASN A 93 -11.74 -0.69 -0.35
N ARG A 94 -10.68 -0.49 -1.15
CA ARG A 94 -9.29 -0.75 -0.73
C ARG A 94 -8.73 0.29 0.24
N TYR A 95 -9.39 1.43 0.35
CA TYR A 95 -8.91 2.62 1.02
C TYR A 95 -9.42 2.78 2.45
N GLU A 96 -10.46 2.04 2.81
CA GLU A 96 -11.07 2.04 4.13
C GLU A 96 -11.38 0.60 4.54
N VAL A 97 -11.34 0.35 5.85
CA VAL A 97 -11.63 -0.94 6.45
C VAL A 97 -12.83 -0.81 7.38
N CYS A 98 -13.68 -1.83 7.41
CA CYS A 98 -14.75 -1.89 8.39
C CYS A 98 -14.16 -2.14 9.78
N SER A 99 -14.43 -1.24 10.72
CA SER A 99 -14.06 -1.41 12.12
C SER A 99 -15.02 -2.38 12.79
N ALA A 100 -14.48 -3.45 13.38
CA ALA A 100 -15.28 -4.43 14.11
C ALA A 100 -15.91 -3.85 15.38
N GLU A 101 -15.32 -2.78 15.93
CA GLU A 101 -15.74 -2.16 17.19
C GLU A 101 -16.88 -1.16 16.98
N THR A 102 -16.74 -0.29 15.97
CA THR A 102 -17.71 0.78 15.72
C THR A 102 -18.74 0.42 14.65
N ASN A 103 -18.50 -0.64 13.86
CA ASN A 103 -19.27 -1.00 12.66
C ASN A 103 -19.33 0.15 11.63
N LEU A 104 -18.31 1.01 11.65
CA LEU A 104 -18.12 2.11 10.71
C LEU A 104 -16.89 1.87 9.85
N CYS A 105 -16.91 2.45 8.66
CA CYS A 105 -15.76 2.55 7.80
C CYS A 105 -14.72 3.48 8.43
N GLN A 106 -13.53 2.94 8.65
CA GLN A 106 -12.40 3.62 9.24
C GLN A 106 -11.18 3.52 8.33
N TYR A 107 -10.18 4.31 8.65
CA TYR A 107 -8.93 4.30 7.93
C TYR A 107 -8.16 3.00 8.19
N PRO A 108 -7.40 2.49 7.20
CA PRO A 108 -6.51 1.36 7.41
C PRO A 108 -5.54 1.63 8.54
N VAL A 109 -5.09 0.56 9.20
CA VAL A 109 -4.01 0.63 10.18
C VAL A 109 -2.79 1.35 9.59
N HIS A 110 -2.04 2.05 10.44
CA HIS A 110 -0.83 2.77 10.05
C HIS A 110 -1.07 3.92 9.06
N THR A 111 -2.26 4.51 9.09
CA THR A 111 -2.57 5.69 8.31
C THR A 111 -3.14 6.80 9.17
N TYR A 112 -2.86 8.06 8.83
CA TYR A 112 -3.42 9.22 9.50
C TYR A 112 -4.12 10.14 8.50
N TRP A 113 -5.17 10.82 8.96
CA TRP A 113 -5.84 11.84 8.15
C TRP A 113 -4.99 13.10 8.07
N ASN A 114 -4.51 13.45 6.87
CA ASN A 114 -3.70 14.66 6.66
C ASN A 114 -4.53 15.90 6.25
N GLY A 115 -5.85 15.84 6.37
CA GLY A 115 -6.77 16.88 5.88
C GLY A 115 -7.30 16.63 4.47
N SER A 116 -6.76 15.67 3.72
CA SER A 116 -7.20 15.34 2.35
C SER A 116 -7.30 13.84 2.07
N LEU A 117 -6.38 13.03 2.58
CA LEU A 117 -6.36 11.58 2.43
C LEU A 117 -5.75 10.92 3.65
N CYS A 118 -5.87 9.60 3.74
CA CYS A 118 -5.15 8.81 4.72
C CYS A 118 -3.73 8.57 4.23
N ALA A 119 -2.81 9.37 4.75
CA ALA A 119 -1.40 9.24 4.48
C ALA A 119 -0.82 8.12 5.34
N LEU A 120 0.22 7.45 4.85
CA LEU A 120 0.93 6.45 5.65
C LEU A 120 1.59 7.14 6.84
N GLN A 121 1.38 6.59 8.04
CA GLN A 121 2.08 7.03 9.24
C GLN A 121 3.50 6.45 9.21
N LEU A 122 4.50 7.33 9.35
CA LEU A 122 5.88 6.89 9.54
C LEU A 122 5.97 6.14 10.87
N PHE A 123 6.40 4.89 10.80
CA PHE A 123 6.48 4.01 11.95
C PHE A 123 7.62 4.41 12.89
N GLU A 124 7.26 5.15 13.93
CA GLU A 124 7.92 5.12 15.24
C GLU A 124 6.83 5.27 16.31
N ASN A 125 6.48 4.19 17.03
CA ASN A 125 5.55 4.18 18.17
C ASN A 125 4.14 4.81 17.99
N GLY A 126 3.62 4.93 16.75
CA GLY A 126 2.29 5.49 16.51
C GLY A 126 1.21 4.42 16.34
N THR A 127 0.38 4.21 17.36
CA THR A 127 -0.97 3.63 17.20
C THR A 127 -1.94 4.77 16.89
N CYS A 128 -2.83 4.57 15.91
CA CYS A 128 -4.05 5.36 15.83
C CYS A 128 -4.93 4.97 17.02
N GLU A 129 -5.31 5.94 17.85
CA GLU A 129 -6.41 5.77 18.81
C GLU A 129 -7.74 5.60 18.07
#